data_AF-A0A1S2KR29-F1
#
_entry.id   AF-A0A1S2KR29-F1
#
_cell.length_a   1.000
_cell.length_b   1.000
_cell.length_c   1.000
_cell.angle_alpha   90.00
_cell.angle_beta   90.00
_cell.angle_gamma   90.00
#
_symmetry.space_group_name_H-M   'P 1'
#
loop_
_entity.id
_entity.type
_entity.pdbx_description
1 polymer ?
#
loop_
_entity_poly.entity_id
_entity_poly.type
_entity_poly.pdbx_seq_one_letter_code
_entity_poly.pdbx_strand_id
1 'polypeptide(L)'
;MRDAIARTLAWVLSVLAPRKPGRHSAEFLAAQTAEPEPAPVSPWSRPWRGPSSQEVRAIFHSEHTRELPDLQRERVWAAEFAALGVDYDYPTLPLGSLVKRERVAA
;
A
#
# COMPACT_ATOMS: atom_id res chain seq x y z
N MET A 1 44.93 -22.74 -11.91
CA MET A 1 45.53 -21.45 -11.49
C MET A 1 44.51 -20.52 -10.82
N ARG A 2 43.36 -20.25 -11.44
CA ARG A 2 42.30 -19.39 -10.87
C ARG A 2 41.76 -19.90 -9.51
N ASP A 3 41.61 -21.21 -9.34
CA ASP A 3 41.13 -21.79 -8.07
C ASP A 3 42.10 -21.62 -6.91
N ALA A 4 43.41 -21.63 -7.20
CA ALA A 4 44.43 -21.42 -6.17
C ALA A 4 44.39 -19.97 -5.68
N ILE A 5 44.24 -19.02 -6.59
CA ILE A 5 44.07 -17.59 -6.28
C ILE A 5 42.77 -17.35 -5.51
N ALA A 6 41.66 -17.96 -5.92
CA ALA A 6 40.39 -17.83 -5.22
C ALA A 6 40.46 -18.39 -3.79
N ARG A 7 41.12 -19.54 -3.59
CA ARG A 7 41.32 -20.12 -2.26
C ARG A 7 42.22 -19.28 -1.37
N THR A 8 43.33 -18.76 -1.89
CA THR A 8 44.23 -17.89 -1.10
C THR A 8 43.55 -16.58 -0.72
N LEU A 9 42.83 -15.95 -1.66
CA LEU A 9 42.05 -14.73 -1.37
C LEU A 9 40.95 -14.99 -0.34
N ALA A 10 40.19 -16.08 -0.47
CA ALA A 10 39.16 -16.44 0.50
C ALA A 10 39.74 -16.70 1.90
N TRP A 11 40.93 -17.32 1.98
CA TRP A 11 41.62 -17.57 3.24
C TRP A 11 42.10 -16.26 3.88
N VAL A 12 42.77 -15.40 3.11
CA VAL A 12 43.22 -14.07 3.57
C VAL A 12 42.04 -13.22 4.04
N LEU A 13 40.94 -13.19 3.29
CA LEU A 13 39.72 -12.47 3.69
C LEU A 13 39.05 -13.07 4.95
N SER A 14 39.17 -14.38 5.16
CA SER A 14 38.63 -15.03 6.37
C SER A 14 39.40 -14.68 7.65
N VAL A 15 40.69 -14.32 7.52
CA VAL A 15 41.55 -13.93 8.64
C VAL A 15 41.45 -12.42 8.91
N LEU A 16 41.37 -11.60 7.86
CA LEU A 16 41.39 -10.13 7.98
C LEU A 16 40.04 -9.51 8.33
N ALA A 17 38.92 -10.16 7.98
CA ALA A 17 37.59 -9.62 8.24
C ALA A 17 36.88 -10.42 9.34
N PRO A 18 36.48 -9.80 10.46
CA PRO A 18 35.60 -10.46 11.42
C PRO A 18 34.29 -10.82 10.70
N ARG A 19 34.07 -12.13 10.52
CA ARG A 19 32.84 -12.67 9.93
C ARG A 19 31.71 -12.44 10.94
N LYS A 20 31.03 -11.31 10.81
CA LYS A 20 29.79 -11.10 11.54
C LYS A 20 28.75 -12.11 11.06
N PRO A 21 28.03 -12.79 11.96
CA PRO A 21 26.93 -13.66 11.57
C PRO A 21 25.95 -12.87 10.69
N GLY A 22 25.77 -13.32 9.46
CA GLY A 22 24.82 -12.71 8.53
C GLY A 22 23.38 -12.93 8.98
N ARG A 23 22.43 -12.21 8.38
CA ARG A 23 20.98 -12.35 8.66
C ARG A 23 20.40 -13.74 8.40
N HIS A 24 21.17 -14.64 7.78
CA HIS A 24 20.82 -16.03 7.51
C HIS A 24 21.71 -17.03 8.25
N SER A 25 22.55 -16.56 9.19
CA SER A 25 23.34 -17.45 10.04
C SER A 25 22.45 -18.13 11.07
N ALA A 26 22.83 -19.36 11.44
CA ALA A 26 22.12 -20.12 12.47
C ALA A 26 22.08 -19.37 13.81
N GLU A 27 23.15 -18.64 14.15
CA GLU A 27 23.25 -17.81 15.36
C GLU A 27 22.21 -16.67 15.36
N PHE A 28 22.03 -15.99 14.22
CA PHE A 28 21.03 -14.92 14.08
C PHE A 28 19.60 -15.46 14.18
N LEU A 29 19.33 -16.64 13.62
CA LEU A 29 18.01 -17.27 13.70
C LEU A 29 17.70 -17.80 15.10
N ALA A 30 18.71 -18.37 15.79
CA ALA A 30 18.59 -18.81 17.17
C ALA A 30 18.29 -17.63 18.11
N ALA A 31 18.94 -16.47 17.90
CA ALA A 31 18.67 -15.25 18.66
C ALA A 31 17.25 -14.72 18.46
N GLN A 32 16.66 -14.89 17.26
CA GLN A 32 15.27 -14.49 16.98
C GLN A 32 14.22 -15.47 17.50
N THR A 33 14.62 -16.66 17.97
CA THR A 33 13.70 -17.67 18.54
C THR A 33 13.43 -17.43 20.02
N ALA A 34 14.22 -16.54 20.66
CA ALA A 34 13.89 -16.04 21.99
C ALA A 34 12.53 -15.33 21.98
N GLU A 35 11.70 -15.62 22.98
CA GLU A 35 10.32 -15.14 23.09
C GLU A 35 10.25 -13.63 22.86
N PRO A 36 9.62 -13.16 21.76
CA PRO A 36 9.63 -11.75 21.43
C PRO A 36 8.72 -11.00 22.41
N GLU A 37 9.22 -9.89 22.96
CA GLU A 37 8.39 -8.86 23.59
C GLU A 37 7.22 -8.52 22.66
N PRO A 38 6.03 -8.19 23.19
CA PRO A 38 4.90 -7.81 22.37
C PRO A 38 5.28 -6.61 21.51
N ALA A 39 5.46 -6.86 20.21
CA ALA A 39 5.81 -5.82 19.26
C ALA A 39 4.71 -4.75 19.22
N PRO A 40 5.07 -3.46 19.09
CA PRO A 40 4.07 -2.41 18.95
C PRO A 40 3.15 -2.71 17.76
N VAL A 41 1.84 -2.57 17.98
CA VAL A 41 0.82 -2.84 16.95
C VAL A 41 1.10 -1.93 15.76
N SER A 42 1.60 -2.51 14.67
CA SER A 42 1.91 -1.79 13.46
C SER A 42 0.62 -1.18 12.88
N PRO A 43 0.58 0.11 12.55
CA PRO A 43 -0.54 0.72 11.81
C PRO A 43 -0.90 -0.05 10.53
N TRP A 44 0.07 -0.74 9.94
CA TRP A 44 -0.05 -1.55 8.73
C TRP A 44 -0.53 -2.99 8.99
N SER A 45 -0.69 -3.40 10.25
CA SER A 45 -1.30 -4.68 10.64
C SER A 45 -2.82 -4.63 10.68
N ARG A 46 -3.41 -3.42 10.65
CA ARG A 46 -4.86 -3.27 10.60
C ARG A 46 -5.39 -3.69 9.23
N PRO A 47 -6.36 -4.61 9.15
CA PRO A 47 -7.00 -4.95 7.88
C PRO A 47 -7.61 -3.72 7.23
N TRP A 48 -7.47 -3.62 5.90
CA TRP A 48 -8.15 -2.60 5.11
C TRP A 48 -9.67 -2.68 5.34
N ARG A 49 -10.29 -1.55 5.68
CA ARG A 49 -11.73 -1.46 5.97
C ARG A 49 -12.56 -0.87 4.83
N GLY A 50 -11.92 -0.47 3.74
CA GLY A 50 -12.62 0.04 2.55
C GLY A 50 -13.12 -1.09 1.66
N PRO A 51 -13.81 -0.74 0.56
CA PRO A 51 -14.29 -1.73 -0.40
C PRO A 51 -13.12 -2.50 -1.01
N SER A 52 -13.42 -3.75 -1.36
CA SER A 52 -12.51 -4.64 -2.08
C SER A 52 -12.31 -4.19 -3.52
N SER A 53 -11.20 -4.61 -4.12
CA SER A 53 -10.93 -4.34 -5.54
C SER A 53 -11.97 -4.94 -6.48
N GLN A 54 -12.61 -6.05 -6.08
CA GLN A 54 -13.68 -6.69 -6.84
C GLN A 54 -14.94 -5.84 -6.86
N GLU A 55 -15.35 -5.30 -5.70
CA GLU A 55 -16.52 -4.41 -5.59
C GLU A 55 -16.33 -3.13 -6.42
N VAL A 56 -15.15 -2.51 -6.31
CA VAL A 56 -14.82 -1.31 -7.09
C VAL A 56 -14.85 -1.60 -8.60
N ARG A 57 -14.32 -2.75 -9.03
CA ARG A 57 -14.33 -3.13 -10.44
C ARG A 57 -15.75 -3.38 -10.96
N ALA A 58 -16.64 -3.94 -10.14
CA ALA A 58 -18.03 -4.15 -10.53
C ALA A 58 -18.75 -2.83 -10.86
N ILE A 59 -18.47 -1.76 -10.10
CA ILE A 59 -19.03 -0.41 -10.34
C ILE A 59 -18.58 0.14 -11.70
N PHE A 60 -17.27 0.15 -11.96
CA PHE A 60 -16.70 0.70 -13.20
C PHE A 60 -17.06 -0.10 -14.45
N HIS A 61 -17.20 -1.41 -14.33
CA HIS A 61 -17.49 -2.29 -15.48
C HIS A 61 -18.97 -2.60 -15.68
N SER A 62 -19.85 -2.00 -14.87
CA SER A 62 -21.29 -2.24 -14.98
C SER A 62 -21.79 -1.92 -16.39
N GLU A 63 -22.53 -2.85 -16.99
CA GLU A 63 -23.07 -2.71 -18.35
C GLU A 63 -23.93 -1.45 -18.48
N HIS A 64 -24.67 -1.10 -17.42
CA HIS A 64 -25.50 0.10 -17.36
C HIS A 64 -24.72 1.39 -17.58
N THR A 65 -23.47 1.48 -17.10
CA THR A 65 -22.66 2.70 -17.21
C THR A 65 -21.97 2.87 -18.56
N ARG A 66 -21.86 1.81 -19.38
CA ARG A 66 -21.14 1.84 -20.65
C ARG A 66 -21.79 2.71 -21.72
N GLU A 67 -23.13 2.72 -21.74
CA GLU A 67 -23.91 3.47 -22.73
C GLU A 67 -24.22 4.90 -22.28
N LEU A 68 -23.90 5.25 -21.04
CA LEU A 68 -24.18 6.57 -20.49
C LEU A 68 -23.21 7.63 -21.02
N PRO A 69 -23.68 8.86 -21.28
CA PRO A 69 -22.82 10.02 -21.48
C PRO A 69 -21.86 10.19 -20.30
N ASP A 70 -20.64 10.66 -20.56
CA ASP A 70 -19.55 10.72 -19.56
C ASP A 70 -19.99 11.36 -18.25
N LEU A 71 -20.63 12.54 -18.30
CA LEU A 71 -21.04 13.26 -17.10
C LEU A 71 -22.11 12.50 -16.27
N GLN A 72 -23.01 11.77 -16.93
CA GLN A 72 -24.00 10.93 -16.26
C GLN A 72 -23.37 9.68 -15.66
N ARG A 73 -22.39 9.09 -16.37
CA ARG A 73 -21.59 7.97 -15.89
C ARG A 73 -20.86 8.30 -14.59
N GLU A 74 -20.18 9.44 -14.57
CA GLU A 74 -19.44 9.92 -13.40
C GLU A 74 -20.37 10.15 -12.20
N ARG A 75 -21.58 10.68 -12.43
CA ARG A 75 -22.59 10.84 -11.37
C ARG A 75 -23.10 9.51 -10.82
N VAL A 76 -23.28 8.51 -11.67
CA VAL A 76 -23.67 7.16 -11.23
C VAL A 76 -22.55 6.54 -10.40
N TRP A 77 -21.30 6.63 -10.84
CA TRP A 77 -20.16 6.17 -10.04
C TRP A 77 -20.09 6.87 -8.68
N ALA A 78 -20.24 8.20 -8.62
CA ALA A 78 -20.29 8.92 -7.35
C ALA A 78 -21.39 8.40 -6.42
N ALA A 79 -22.58 8.10 -6.94
CA ALA A 79 -23.67 7.55 -6.15
C ALA A 79 -23.36 6.16 -5.60
N GLU A 80 -22.79 5.27 -6.42
CA GLU A 80 -22.40 3.91 -6.02
C GLU A 80 -21.29 3.92 -4.97
N PHE A 81 -20.26 4.77 -5.14
CA PHE A 81 -19.20 4.94 -4.15
C PHE A 81 -19.72 5.54 -2.83
N ALA A 82 -20.63 6.52 -2.90
CA ALA A 82 -21.27 7.09 -1.71
C ALA A 82 -22.10 6.05 -0.96
N ALA A 83 -22.76 5.12 -1.66
CA ALA A 83 -23.47 4.00 -1.03
C ALA A 83 -22.54 3.04 -0.29
N LEU A 84 -21.28 2.92 -0.73
CA LEU A 84 -20.21 2.19 -0.04
C LEU A 84 -19.52 3.01 1.08
N GLY A 85 -19.96 4.25 1.32
CA GLY A 85 -19.35 5.16 2.29
C GLY A 85 -17.97 5.66 1.88
N VAL A 86 -17.69 5.67 0.58
CA VAL A 86 -16.43 6.18 0.00
C VAL A 86 -16.71 7.45 -0.77
N ASP A 87 -15.96 8.51 -0.48
CA ASP A 87 -16.04 9.75 -1.22
C ASP A 87 -15.39 9.58 -2.60
N TYR A 88 -16.17 9.83 -3.66
CA TYR A 88 -15.69 9.81 -5.04
C TYR A 88 -15.22 11.21 -5.46
N ASP A 89 -13.89 11.41 -5.52
CA ASP A 89 -13.23 12.70 -5.76
C ASP A 89 -13.22 13.13 -7.24
N TYR A 90 -14.32 12.90 -7.94
CA TYR A 90 -14.54 13.46 -9.27
C TYR A 90 -15.52 14.63 -9.16
N PRO A 91 -15.28 15.77 -9.82
CA PRO A 91 -16.20 16.91 -9.82
C PRO A 91 -17.45 16.59 -10.67
N THR A 92 -18.32 15.74 -10.14
CA THR A 92 -19.60 15.32 -10.77
C THR A 92 -20.69 16.38 -10.68
N LEU A 93 -20.49 17.36 -9.79
CA LEU A 93 -21.34 18.52 -9.56
C LEU A 93 -20.50 19.79 -9.73
N PRO A 94 -21.01 20.82 -10.43
CA PRO A 94 -20.40 22.15 -10.43
C PRO A 94 -20.68 22.83 -9.07
N LEU A 95 -20.09 22.31 -8.00
CA LEU A 95 -20.26 22.84 -6.62
C LEU A 95 -19.76 24.29 -6.49
N GLY A 96 -18.91 24.76 -7.40
CA GLY A 96 -18.52 26.17 -7.50
C GLY A 96 -19.69 27.14 -7.74
N SER A 97 -20.86 26.64 -8.18
CA SER A 97 -22.09 27.42 -8.33
C SER A 97 -22.99 27.44 -7.08
N LEU A 98 -22.83 26.48 -6.17
CA LEU A 98 -23.71 26.29 -5.00
C LEU A 98 -23.12 26.86 -3.71
N VAL A 99 -21.80 27.02 -3.62
CA VAL A 99 -21.14 27.60 -2.45
C VAL A 99 -20.88 29.10 -2.67
N LYS A 100 -21.95 29.91 -2.68
CA LYS A 100 -21.83 31.31 -2.26
C LYS A 100 -21.69 31.31 -0.73
N ARG A 101 -20.48 31.09 -0.22
CA ARG A 101 -20.18 31.47 1.17
C ARG A 101 -20.23 32.99 1.21
N GLU A 102 -21.32 33.56 1.71
CA GLU A 102 -21.29 34.96 2.16
C GLU A 102 -20.16 35.07 3.19
N ARG A 103 -19.19 35.93 2.90
CA ARG A 103 -18.16 36.26 3.88
C ARG A 103 -18.88 36.91 5.06
N VAL A 104 -18.92 36.24 6.20
CA VAL A 104 -19.25 36.89 7.47
C VAL A 104 -18.12 37.88 7.72
N ALA A 105 -18.43 39.17 7.64
CA ALA A 105 -17.52 40.24 8.01
C ALA A 105 -17.20 40.12 9.50
N ALA A 106 -15.91 40.06 9.83
CA ALA A 106 -15.39 40.16 11.19
C ALA A 106 -15.20 41.63 11.57
#